data_AF-E4MUZ0-F1
#
_entry.id   AF-E4MUZ0-F1
#
_cell.length_a   1.000
_cell.length_b   1.000
_cell.length_c   1.000
_cell.angle_alpha   90.00
_cell.angle_beta   90.00
_cell.angle_gamma   90.00
#
_symmetry.space_group_name_H-M   'P 1'
#
loop_
_entity.id
_entity.type
_entity.pdbx_description
1 polymer ?
#
loop_
_entity_poly.entity_id
_entity_poly.type
_entity_poly.pdbx_seq_one_letter_code
_entity_poly.pdbx_strand_id
1 'polypeptide(L)'
;MSYIATINSNNPKALEVINYLKTLDFVKVTKKKESKKNVTVTSEVLEEDENGIPLKFKDKIMAMSKQANRNMTKRWEAAIAKEEKKHKI
;
A
#
# COMPACT_ATOMS: atom_id res chain seq x y z
N MET A 1 -1.59 37.77 -0.66
CA MET A 1 -1.43 36.97 0.58
C MET A 1 -2.49 35.89 0.56
N SER A 2 -2.14 34.64 0.86
CA SER A 2 -3.06 33.50 0.77
C SER A 2 -3.55 33.10 2.16
N TYR A 3 -4.86 32.88 2.30
CA TYR A 3 -5.49 32.52 3.57
C TYR A 3 -6.16 31.14 3.46
N ILE A 4 -6.12 30.36 4.55
CA ILE A 4 -6.75 29.04 4.64
C ILE A 4 -7.74 29.08 5.80
N ALA A 5 -9.01 28.78 5.52
CA ALA A 5 -10.06 28.63 6.52
C ALA A 5 -10.47 27.16 6.64
N THR A 6 -10.60 26.65 7.86
CA THR A 6 -11.02 25.27 8.14
C THR A 6 -12.44 25.29 8.70
N ILE A 7 -13.36 24.59 8.04
CA ILE A 7 -14.76 24.45 8.47
C ILE A 7 -14.93 23.03 9.03
N ASN A 8 -15.39 22.92 10.28
CA ASN A 8 -15.72 21.64 10.90
C ASN A 8 -17.11 21.17 10.44
N SER A 9 -17.22 19.99 9.85
CA SER A 9 -18.45 19.40 9.33
C SER A 9 -19.42 18.87 10.39
N ASN A 10 -19.01 18.79 11.66
CA ASN A 10 -19.84 18.25 12.74
C ASN A 10 -20.99 19.18 13.16
N ASN A 11 -21.03 20.41 12.64
CA ASN A 11 -22.08 21.37 12.90
C ASN A 11 -23.07 21.41 11.72
N PRO A 12 -24.40 21.31 11.93
CA PRO A 12 -25.39 21.46 10.85
C PRO A 12 -25.26 22.77 10.07
N LYS A 13 -24.77 23.84 10.71
CA LYS A 13 -24.52 25.16 10.07
C LYS A 13 -23.37 25.14 9.06
N ALA A 14 -22.52 24.11 9.05
CA ALA A 14 -21.38 24.02 8.15
C ALA A 14 -21.81 24.01 6.67
N LEU A 15 -22.94 23.37 6.35
CA LEU A 15 -23.49 23.33 4.99
C LEU A 15 -23.95 24.71 4.50
N GLU A 16 -24.62 25.47 5.37
CA GLU A 16 -25.10 26.83 5.06
C GLU A 16 -23.92 27.77 4.78
N VAL A 17 -22.88 27.70 5.62
CA VAL A 17 -21.65 28.49 5.43
C VAL A 17 -20.96 28.12 4.11
N ILE A 18 -20.87 26.83 3.77
CA ILE A 18 -20.28 26.40 2.49
C ILE A 18 -21.08 26.93 1.30
N ASN A 19 -22.42 26.94 1.39
CA ASN A 19 -23.27 27.47 0.32
C ASN A 19 -23.13 28.98 0.18
N TYR A 20 -23.06 29.71 1.31
CA TYR A 20 -22.78 31.14 1.30
C TYR A 20 -21.41 31.45 0.69
N LEU A 21 -20.36 30.70 1.04
CA LEU A 21 -19.03 30.91 0.46
C LEU A 21 -18.98 30.66 -1.05
N LYS A 22 -19.89 29.85 -1.61
CA LYS A 22 -19.98 29.63 -3.07
C LYS A 22 -20.65 30.77 -3.82
N THR A 23 -21.43 31.63 -3.15
CA THR A 23 -22.05 32.79 -3.81
C THR A 23 -21.07 33.94 -3.99
N LEU A 24 -19.96 33.93 -3.25
CA LEU A 24 -18.90 34.92 -3.34
C LEU A 24 -17.96 34.60 -4.52
N ASP A 25 -17.84 35.52 -5.47
CA ASP A 25 -17.03 35.38 -6.69
C ASP A 25 -15.51 35.37 -6.44
N PHE A 26 -15.08 35.98 -5.34
CA PHE A 26 -13.68 36.00 -4.90
C PHE A 26 -13.26 34.78 -4.07
N VAL A 27 -14.19 33.85 -3.77
CA VAL A 27 -13.92 32.68 -2.92
C VAL A 27 -13.91 31.39 -3.73
N LYS A 28 -12.79 30.67 -3.69
CA LYS A 28 -12.66 29.35 -4.29
C LYS A 28 -12.85 28.25 -3.25
N VAL A 29 -14.02 27.61 -3.25
CA VAL A 29 -14.32 26.46 -2.36
C VAL A 29 -13.82 25.17 -3.00
N THR A 30 -12.70 24.64 -2.52
CA THR A 30 -12.20 23.31 -2.90
C THR A 30 -12.54 22.29 -1.80
N LYS A 31 -13.27 21.23 -2.14
CA LYS A 31 -13.39 20.07 -1.24
C LYS A 31 -12.00 19.44 -1.10
N LYS A 32 -11.45 19.48 0.11
CA LYS A 32 -10.26 18.68 0.42
C LYS A 32 -10.68 17.22 0.27
N LYS A 33 -10.20 16.56 -0.79
CA LYS A 33 -10.25 15.11 -0.86
C LYS A 33 -9.52 14.67 0.40
N GLU A 34 -10.22 14.03 1.33
CA GLU A 34 -9.54 13.30 2.38
C GLU A 34 -8.60 12.37 1.64
N SER A 35 -7.31 12.73 1.60
CA SER A 35 -6.27 11.77 1.33
C SER A 35 -6.56 10.73 2.37
N LYS A 36 -7.06 9.58 1.92
CA LYS A 36 -7.27 8.43 2.77
C LYS A 36 -5.93 8.17 3.45
N LYS A 37 -5.71 8.75 4.63
CA LYS A 37 -4.88 8.15 5.69
C LYS A 37 -5.74 7.01 6.21
N ASN A 38 -5.89 6.05 5.32
CA ASN A 38 -6.51 4.77 5.43
C ASN A 38 -6.03 4.15 4.15
N VAL A 39 -4.94 3.40 4.29
CA VAL A 39 -4.67 2.22 3.52
C VAL A 39 -6.02 1.49 3.35
N THR A 40 -6.80 1.89 2.35
CA THR A 40 -7.83 1.03 1.79
C THR A 40 -7.04 0.13 0.87
N VAL A 41 -6.26 -0.78 1.47
CA VAL A 41 -6.20 -2.13 0.93
C VAL A 41 -7.67 -2.47 0.79
N THR A 42 -8.12 -2.51 -0.45
CA THR A 42 -9.42 -3.02 -0.81
C THR A 42 -9.58 -4.30 0.01
N SER A 43 -10.41 -4.24 1.03
CA SER A 43 -10.94 -5.40 1.71
C SER A 43 -11.90 -6.06 0.73
N GLU A 44 -11.37 -6.54 -0.41
CA GLU A 44 -11.80 -7.85 -0.84
C GLU A 44 -11.48 -8.72 0.36
N VAL A 45 -12.51 -9.18 1.04
CA VAL A 45 -12.39 -10.28 2.00
C VAL A 45 -11.85 -11.45 1.16
N LEU A 46 -10.53 -11.52 1.04
CA LEU A 46 -9.84 -12.67 0.51
C LEU A 46 -10.01 -13.69 1.61
N GLU A 47 -10.73 -14.76 1.32
CA GLU A 47 -10.80 -15.90 2.24
C GLU A 47 -9.36 -16.29 2.59
N GLU A 48 -9.02 -16.14 3.86
CA GLU A 48 -7.71 -16.45 4.39
C GLU A 48 -7.69 -17.95 4.69
N ASP A 49 -6.68 -18.67 4.22
CA ASP A 49 -6.42 -20.05 4.64
C ASP A 49 -6.13 -20.08 6.15
N GLU A 50 -6.19 -21.25 6.80
CA GLU A 50 -5.94 -21.48 8.23
C GLU A 50 -4.58 -20.91 8.73
N ASN A 51 -3.65 -20.64 7.81
CA ASN A 51 -2.34 -20.03 8.06
C ASN A 51 -2.26 -18.51 7.73
N GLY A 52 -3.40 -17.83 7.52
CA GLY A 52 -3.45 -16.39 7.23
C GLY A 52 -2.92 -15.99 5.85
N ILE A 53 -2.84 -16.93 4.90
CA ILE A 53 -2.36 -16.66 3.54
C ILE A 53 -3.57 -16.39 2.64
N PRO A 54 -3.60 -15.27 1.90
CA PRO A 54 -4.70 -14.99 0.97
C PRO A 54 -4.81 -16.09 -0.11
N LEU A 55 -5.97 -16.76 -0.20
CA LEU A 55 -6.19 -17.90 -1.12
C LEU A 55 -5.87 -17.54 -2.59
N LYS A 56 -6.26 -16.32 -3.02
CA LYS A 56 -6.05 -15.85 -4.40
C LYS A 56 -4.57 -15.78 -4.81
N PHE A 57 -3.64 -15.72 -3.86
CA PHE A 57 -2.21 -15.53 -4.14
C PHE A 57 -1.29 -16.59 -3.49
N LYS A 58 -1.85 -17.57 -2.77
CA LYS A 58 -1.09 -18.63 -2.08
C LYS A 58 -0.10 -19.33 -3.01
N ASP A 59 -0.56 -19.79 -4.16
CA ASP A 59 0.29 -20.50 -5.12
C ASP A 59 1.39 -19.61 -5.71
N LYS A 60 1.06 -18.34 -5.98
CA LYS A 60 2.03 -17.36 -6.49
C LYS A 60 3.11 -17.04 -5.45
N ILE A 61 2.73 -16.84 -4.19
CA ILE A 61 3.67 -16.60 -3.08
C ILE A 61 4.55 -17.83 -2.85
N MET A 62 3.97 -19.03 -2.86
CA MET A 62 4.71 -20.27 -2.69
C MET A 62 5.69 -20.53 -3.84
N ALA A 63 5.29 -20.27 -5.08
CA ALA A 63 6.15 -20.39 -6.25
C ALA A 63 7.35 -19.44 -6.17
N MET A 64 7.12 -18.18 -5.82
CA MET A 64 8.20 -17.19 -5.63
C MET A 64 9.19 -17.61 -4.54
N SER A 65 8.69 -18.07 -3.39
CA SER A 65 9.53 -18.57 -2.28
C SER A 65 10.38 -19.77 -2.69
N LYS A 66 9.78 -20.77 -3.36
CA LYS A 66 10.50 -21.93 -3.88
C LYS A 66 11.56 -21.53 -4.90
N GLN A 67 11.27 -20.58 -5.77
CA GLN A 67 12.23 -20.08 -6.76
C GLN A 67 13.39 -19.35 -6.11
N ALA A 68 13.12 -18.49 -5.13
CA ALA A 68 14.16 -17.78 -4.38
C ALA A 68 15.09 -18.77 -3.65
N ASN A 69 14.52 -19.76 -2.95
CA ASN A 69 15.30 -20.78 -2.23
C ASN A 69 16.17 -21.60 -3.19
N ARG A 70 15.60 -22.08 -4.30
CA ARG A 70 16.36 -22.82 -5.33
C ARG A 70 17.52 -22.01 -5.89
N ASN A 71 17.32 -20.72 -6.14
CA ASN A 71 18.37 -19.85 -6.67
C ASN A 71 19.48 -19.59 -5.64
N MET A 72 19.14 -19.43 -4.36
CA MET A 72 20.13 -19.29 -3.29
C MET A 72 20.94 -20.57 -3.13
N THR A 73 20.29 -21.74 -3.08
CA THR A 73 20.98 -23.04 -2.98
C THR A 73 21.96 -23.24 -4.14
N LYS A 74 21.53 -23.00 -5.39
CA LYS A 74 22.42 -23.10 -6.56
C LYS A 74 23.64 -22.18 -6.47
N ARG A 75 23.46 -20.95 -5.97
CA ARG A 75 24.57 -20.01 -5.78
C ARG A 75 25.54 -20.49 -4.71
N TRP A 76 25.03 -21.07 -3.63
CA TRP A 76 25.84 -21.58 -2.54
C TRP A 76 26.62 -22.83 -2.94
N GLU A 77 25.96 -23.79 -3.59
CA GLU A 77 26.61 -24.99 -4.16
C GLU A 77 27.70 -24.60 -5.16
N ALA A 78 27.44 -23.62 -6.03
CA ALA A 78 28.43 -23.12 -6.97
C ALA A 78 29.61 -22.41 -6.29
N ALA A 79 29.40 -21.76 -5.15
CA ALA A 79 30.46 -21.15 -4.35
C ALA A 79 31.34 -22.22 -3.69
N ILE A 80 30.72 -23.22 -3.05
CA ILE A 80 31.41 -24.35 -2.44
C ILE A 80 32.21 -25.13 -3.49
N ALA A 81 31.61 -25.46 -4.63
CA ALA A 81 32.30 -26.17 -5.72
C ALA A 81 33.49 -25.37 -6.30
N LYS A 82 33.44 -24.03 -6.29
CA LYS A 82 34.58 -23.18 -6.68
C LYS A 82 35.68 -23.21 -5.63
N GLU A 83 35.35 -23.21 -4.35
CA GLU A 83 36.34 -23.33 -3.27
C GLU A 83 36.99 -24.71 -3.26
N GLU A 84 36.22 -25.79 -3.39
CA GLU A 84 36.76 -27.15 -3.48
C GLU A 84 37.71 -27.35 -4.67
N LYS A 85 37.42 -26.73 -5.82
CA LYS A 85 38.32 -26.75 -6.98
C LYS A 85 39.60 -25.95 -6.75
N LYS A 86 39.56 -24.88 -5.96
CA LYS A 86 40.75 -24.11 -5.58
C LYS A 86 41.62 -24.85 -4.56
N HIS A 87 41.01 -25.62 -3.67
CA HIS A 87 41.72 -26.39 -2.63
C HIS A 87 42.25 -27.75 -3.10
N LYS A 88 41.89 -28.21 -4.30
CA LYS A 88 42.39 -29.47 -4.91
C LYS A 88 43.63 -29.29 -5.82
N ILE A 89 44.26 -28.11 -5.81
CA ILE A 89 45.50 -27.79 -6.53
C ILE A 89 46.65 -27.72 -5.54
#